data_AF-A0A4U1CVS1-F1
#
_entry.id   AF-A0A4U1CVS1-F1
#
_cell.length_a   1.000
_cell.length_b   1.000
_cell.length_c   1.000
_cell.angle_alpha   90.00
_cell.angle_beta   90.00
_cell.angle_gamma   90.00
#
_symmetry.space_group_name_H-M   'P 1'
#
loop_
_entity.id
_entity.type
_entity.pdbx_description
1 polymer ?
#
loop_
_entity_poly.entity_id
_entity_poly.type
_entity_poly.pdbx_seq_one_letter_code
_entity_poly.pdbx_strand_id
1 'polypeptide(L)'
;MKHKIFMLVFLSAFVALTISCSKKELAQPDPDKVIKLQIRGSSYVDLEYVYKDSVIATSLTTSGNNITIDTRLLIKEEGATFQIRKKGSSEILQTKQLSSSPFIQNFTVFYDGVKVYDQAISLLIKGYALTGELEFLLDGNIILSKSGAVDSRSSILIDKGTSREIQIRKKGESTVLLKKTIVSDIQQQNLNFFFDGIKIVDNVKLDPPANPANMMISAKFETQFPANFKGVDIDMVFYTKMPSSNAAAVKTSPEIRFTLAKDGTFNSIELPPIPAGYSYSYDIFEKGTTQVPYVNLVLTNGFPLTPNLGRFGNLNFEAGKSKLLVLRDSRTLITSPARGTVLSGGFTDLSQYFQ
;
A
#
# COMPACT_ATOMS: atom_id res chain seq x y z
N MET A 1 -74.90 77.78 14.73
CA MET A 1 -74.01 77.21 15.77
C MET A 1 -73.84 75.67 15.72
N LYS A 2 -74.59 74.89 14.91
CA LYS A 2 -74.47 73.41 14.91
C LYS A 2 -73.34 72.82 14.05
N HIS A 3 -72.72 73.56 13.13
CA HIS A 3 -71.64 73.04 12.27
C HIS A 3 -70.21 73.23 12.84
N LYS A 4 -70.02 74.12 13.82
CA LYS A 4 -68.68 74.36 14.41
C LYS A 4 -68.29 73.33 15.47
N ILE A 5 -69.27 72.70 16.13
CA ILE A 5 -69.03 71.64 17.13
C ILE A 5 -68.71 70.30 16.44
N PHE A 6 -69.31 70.02 15.28
CA PHE A 6 -69.06 68.76 14.56
C PHE A 6 -67.63 68.69 13.98
N MET A 7 -67.08 69.83 13.53
CA MET A 7 -65.73 69.89 12.99
C MET A 7 -64.64 69.75 14.07
N LEU A 8 -64.92 70.21 15.29
CA LEU A 8 -63.98 70.11 16.42
C LEU A 8 -63.85 68.66 16.93
N VAL A 9 -64.96 67.90 16.94
CA VAL A 9 -64.98 66.49 17.36
C VAL A 9 -64.33 65.58 16.31
N PHE A 10 -64.47 65.90 15.02
CA PHE A 10 -63.84 65.13 13.94
C PHE A 10 -62.32 65.34 13.90
N LEU A 11 -61.84 66.56 14.20
CA LEU A 11 -60.42 66.87 14.22
C LEU A 11 -59.71 66.26 15.44
N SER A 12 -60.38 66.19 16.60
CA SER A 12 -59.80 65.55 17.80
C SER A 12 -59.70 64.02 17.67
N ALA A 13 -60.65 63.37 16.99
CA ALA A 13 -60.59 61.95 16.68
C ALA A 13 -59.46 61.59 15.71
N PHE A 14 -59.15 62.47 14.75
CA PHE A 14 -58.08 62.25 13.78
C PHE A 14 -56.68 62.41 14.40
N VAL A 15 -56.52 63.36 15.34
CA VAL A 15 -55.26 63.54 16.09
C VAL A 15 -55.05 62.40 17.10
N ALA A 16 -56.11 61.85 17.70
CA ALA A 16 -55.99 60.71 18.60
C ALA A 16 -55.58 59.40 17.89
N LEU A 17 -55.93 59.24 16.61
CA LEU A 17 -55.58 58.05 15.80
C LEU A 17 -54.14 58.09 15.25
N THR A 18 -53.54 59.26 15.06
CA THR A 18 -52.16 59.38 14.55
C THR A 18 -51.09 59.29 15.65
N ILE A 19 -51.49 59.33 16.92
CA ILE A 19 -50.61 59.06 18.07
C ILE A 19 -50.73 57.59 18.52
N SER A 20 -51.33 56.73 17.70
CA SER A 20 -51.21 55.27 17.88
C SER A 20 -49.73 54.91 17.81
N CYS A 21 -49.18 54.68 18.99
CA CYS A 21 -47.79 54.35 19.24
C CYS A 21 -47.44 53.17 18.33
N SER A 22 -46.60 53.41 17.31
CA SER A 22 -45.92 52.33 16.62
C SER A 22 -45.05 51.67 17.68
N LYS A 23 -45.55 50.58 18.24
CA LYS A 23 -44.79 49.69 19.10
C LYS A 23 -43.67 49.18 18.21
N LYS A 24 -42.53 49.89 18.22
CA LYS A 24 -41.27 49.40 17.69
C LYS A 24 -41.03 48.13 18.49
N GLU A 25 -41.33 46.98 17.90
CA GLU A 25 -40.77 45.74 18.40
C GLU A 25 -39.28 45.99 18.49
N LEU A 26 -38.72 45.90 19.71
CA LEU A 26 -37.27 45.89 19.83
C LEU A 26 -36.82 44.78 18.91
N ALA A 27 -36.00 45.11 17.91
CA ALA A 27 -35.27 44.13 17.13
C ALA A 27 -34.62 43.20 18.16
N GLN A 28 -35.15 41.98 18.28
CA GLN A 28 -34.58 41.00 19.15
C GLN A 28 -33.14 40.82 18.64
N PRO A 29 -32.10 41.10 19.46
CA PRO A 29 -30.74 40.87 19.02
C PRO A 29 -30.69 39.43 18.52
N ASP A 30 -30.08 39.23 17.34
CA ASP A 30 -29.99 37.93 16.70
C ASP A 30 -29.62 36.90 17.78
N PRO A 31 -30.46 35.87 18.02
CA PRO A 31 -30.23 34.98 19.13
C PRO A 31 -28.87 34.31 18.97
N ASP A 32 -28.07 34.26 20.04
CA ASP A 32 -26.76 33.62 20.03
C ASP A 32 -26.90 32.21 19.43
N LYS A 33 -26.15 31.91 18.36
CA LYS A 33 -26.28 30.65 17.62
C LYS A 33 -25.26 29.66 18.13
N VAL A 34 -25.72 28.47 18.54
CA VAL A 34 -24.83 27.36 18.91
C VAL A 34 -24.53 26.52 17.70
N ILE A 35 -23.26 26.21 17.47
CA ILE A 35 -22.82 25.24 16.46
C ILE A 35 -22.16 24.03 17.11
N LYS A 36 -22.14 22.90 16.41
CA LYS A 36 -21.31 21.73 16.68
C LYS A 36 -20.10 21.75 15.74
N LEU A 37 -18.92 21.90 16.32
CA LEU A 37 -17.64 21.79 15.63
C LEU A 37 -17.16 20.35 15.67
N GLN A 38 -16.92 19.76 14.50
CA GLN A 38 -16.32 18.44 14.34
C GLN A 38 -14.96 18.59 13.68
N ILE A 39 -13.89 18.38 14.44
CA ILE A 39 -12.52 18.41 13.92
C ILE A 39 -12.01 16.99 13.79
N ARG A 40 -11.49 16.68 12.60
CA ARG A 40 -10.94 15.37 12.24
C ARG A 40 -9.55 15.53 11.62
N GLY A 41 -8.81 14.43 11.52
CA GLY A 41 -7.53 14.38 10.80
C GLY A 41 -6.44 13.72 11.64
N SER A 42 -5.21 14.20 11.53
CA SER A 42 -4.09 13.63 12.29
C SER A 42 -3.01 14.65 12.62
N SER A 43 -2.29 14.42 13.73
CA SER A 43 -1.08 15.15 14.05
C SER A 43 -0.02 14.31 14.77
N TYR A 44 1.25 14.64 14.56
CA TYR A 44 2.39 14.08 15.28
C TYR A 44 2.82 14.91 16.51
N VAL A 45 2.12 16.00 16.82
CA VAL A 45 2.34 16.78 18.04
C VAL A 45 1.00 17.15 18.70
N ASP A 46 1.06 17.50 19.98
CA ASP A 46 -0.12 17.97 20.70
C ASP A 46 -0.58 19.33 20.17
N LEU A 47 -1.88 19.48 19.93
CA LEU A 47 -2.48 20.71 19.42
C LEU A 47 -3.52 21.28 20.40
N GLU A 48 -3.63 22.59 20.40
CA GLU A 48 -4.68 23.37 21.03
C GLU A 48 -5.57 24.02 19.98
N TYR A 49 -6.86 24.06 20.27
CA TYR A 49 -7.88 24.73 19.48
C TYR A 49 -8.40 25.90 20.31
N VAL A 50 -8.24 27.13 19.81
CA VAL A 50 -8.48 28.36 20.57
C VAL A 50 -9.59 29.17 19.92
N TYR A 51 -10.55 29.62 20.74
CA TYR A 51 -11.64 30.51 20.34
C TYR A 51 -11.79 31.61 21.40
N LYS A 52 -11.75 32.89 20.99
CA LYS A 52 -11.87 34.06 21.89
C LYS A 52 -11.00 33.90 23.16
N ASP A 53 -9.71 33.68 22.94
CA ASP A 53 -8.66 33.51 23.96
C ASP A 53 -8.79 32.29 24.88
N SER A 54 -9.77 31.41 24.63
CA SER A 54 -9.99 30.20 25.40
C SER A 54 -9.63 28.95 24.59
N VAL A 55 -8.92 28.01 25.21
CA VAL A 55 -8.72 26.67 24.64
C VAL A 55 -10.03 25.91 24.73
N ILE A 56 -10.65 25.61 23.58
CA ILE A 56 -11.93 24.92 23.47
C ILE A 56 -11.79 23.40 23.31
N ALA A 57 -10.60 22.94 22.89
CA ALA A 57 -10.26 21.53 22.76
C ALA A 57 -8.74 21.36 22.70
N THR A 58 -8.27 20.13 22.95
CA THR A 58 -6.89 19.71 22.71
C THR A 58 -6.87 18.36 22.02
N SER A 59 -5.87 18.11 21.17
CA SER A 59 -5.54 16.79 20.65
C SER A 59 -4.21 16.35 21.23
N LEU A 60 -4.16 15.16 21.84
CA LEU A 60 -2.96 14.62 22.47
C LEU A 60 -2.45 13.41 21.69
N THR A 61 -1.19 13.44 21.30
CA THR A 61 -0.51 12.34 20.59
C THR A 61 -0.41 11.07 21.42
N THR A 62 -0.43 11.18 22.76
CA THR A 62 -0.49 10.04 23.68
C THR A 62 -1.74 9.18 23.50
N SER A 63 -2.80 9.75 22.93
CA SER A 63 -4.07 9.05 22.62
C SER A 63 -4.09 8.51 21.18
N GLY A 64 -2.94 8.57 20.49
CA GLY A 64 -2.79 8.27 19.06
C GLY A 64 -2.66 9.54 18.22
N ASN A 65 -2.19 9.38 16.99
CA ASN A 65 -2.00 10.49 16.06
C ASN A 65 -3.31 10.99 15.43
N ASN A 66 -4.46 10.37 15.73
CA ASN A 66 -5.74 10.72 15.13
C ASN A 66 -6.42 11.84 15.91
N ILE A 67 -6.92 12.85 15.20
CA ILE A 67 -7.71 13.94 15.75
C ILE A 67 -9.19 13.56 15.63
N THR A 68 -9.90 13.55 16.77
CA THR A 68 -11.36 13.38 16.80
C THR A 68 -11.93 14.26 17.91
N ILE A 69 -12.39 15.44 17.54
CA ILE A 69 -12.94 16.44 18.48
C ILE A 69 -14.36 16.76 18.05
N ASP A 70 -15.29 16.66 18.99
CA ASP A 70 -16.66 17.14 18.86
C ASP A 70 -16.91 18.14 20.00
N THR A 71 -17.07 19.42 19.68
CA THR A 71 -17.34 20.46 20.67
C THR A 71 -18.49 21.36 20.24
N ARG A 72 -19.14 22.05 21.18
CA ARG A 72 -20.20 23.01 20.90
C ARG A 72 -19.71 24.42 21.21
N LEU A 73 -19.94 25.35 20.29
CA LEU A 73 -19.50 26.72 20.41
C LEU A 73 -20.66 27.69 20.24
N LEU A 74 -20.68 28.73 21.06
CA LEU A 74 -21.59 29.85 20.92
C LEU A 74 -20.97 30.88 19.97
N ILE A 75 -21.64 31.15 18.86
CA ILE A 75 -21.23 32.13 17.86
C ILE A 75 -22.20 33.31 17.92
N LYS A 76 -21.61 34.49 18.21
CA LYS A 76 -22.33 35.77 18.28
C LYS A 76 -22.23 36.59 17.00
N GLU A 77 -21.22 36.31 16.18
CA GLU A 77 -20.88 37.08 14.99
C GLU A 77 -20.53 36.12 13.85
N GLU A 78 -21.11 36.35 12.68
CA GLU A 78 -20.79 35.60 11.46
C GLU A 78 -19.32 35.83 11.07
N GLY A 79 -18.62 34.77 10.67
CA GLY A 79 -17.20 34.86 10.31
C GLY A 79 -16.24 34.86 11.51
N ALA A 80 -16.73 34.61 12.74
CA ALA A 80 -15.86 34.37 13.90
C ALA A 80 -14.83 33.28 13.59
N THR A 81 -13.61 33.38 14.11
CA THR A 81 -12.56 32.40 13.80
C THR A 81 -12.16 31.58 15.01
N PHE A 82 -11.74 30.34 14.78
CA PHE A 82 -10.94 29.60 15.74
C PHE A 82 -9.55 29.36 15.16
N GLN A 83 -8.58 29.21 16.06
CA GLN A 83 -7.17 29.07 15.74
C GLN A 83 -6.67 27.70 16.21
N ILE A 84 -5.71 27.17 15.48
CA ILE A 84 -5.03 25.91 15.79
C ILE A 84 -3.56 26.24 16.05
N ARG A 85 -3.01 25.76 17.15
CA ARG A 85 -1.61 25.97 17.54
C ARG A 85 -1.02 24.74 18.21
N LYS A 86 0.31 24.66 18.26
CA LYS A 86 0.99 23.67 19.12
C LYS A 86 0.61 23.93 20.57
N LYS A 87 0.38 22.88 21.35
CA LYS A 87 0.07 22.99 22.78
C LYS A 87 1.16 23.79 23.50
N GLY A 88 0.77 24.80 24.26
CA GLY A 88 1.70 25.70 24.95
C GLY A 88 2.47 26.71 24.08
N SER A 89 2.22 26.77 22.77
CA SER A 89 2.80 27.79 21.87
C SER A 89 1.83 28.94 21.63
N SER A 90 2.35 30.13 21.35
CA SER A 90 1.56 31.27 20.82
C SER A 90 1.52 31.32 19.29
N GLU A 91 2.32 30.51 18.61
CA GLU A 91 2.37 30.47 17.15
C GLU A 91 1.12 29.80 16.57
N ILE A 92 0.38 30.53 15.74
CA ILE A 92 -0.83 30.03 15.08
C ILE A 92 -0.45 29.26 13.82
N LEU A 93 -0.76 27.97 13.79
CA LEU A 93 -0.53 27.09 12.65
C LEU A 93 -1.59 27.29 11.56
N GLN A 94 -2.84 27.48 11.97
CA GLN A 94 -3.96 27.64 11.05
C GLN A 94 -5.12 28.39 11.72
N THR A 95 -5.81 29.22 10.93
CA THR A 95 -7.03 29.91 11.33
C THR A 95 -8.18 29.43 10.44
N LYS A 96 -9.33 29.14 11.05
CA LYS A 96 -10.54 28.70 10.35
C LYS A 96 -11.69 29.62 10.70
N GLN A 97 -12.42 30.06 9.68
CA GLN A 97 -13.67 30.80 9.87
C GLN A 97 -14.79 29.85 10.24
N LEU A 98 -15.65 30.30 11.14
CA LEU A 98 -16.87 29.65 11.55
C LEU A 98 -18.05 30.42 10.94
N SER A 99 -19.05 29.68 10.50
CA SER A 99 -20.34 30.23 10.13
C SER A 99 -21.36 30.01 11.24
N SER A 100 -22.45 30.77 11.27
CA SER A 100 -23.58 30.44 12.15
C SER A 100 -24.49 29.34 11.59
N SER A 101 -24.28 28.90 10.34
CA SER A 101 -25.00 27.80 9.69
C SER A 101 -24.10 27.10 8.65
N PRO A 102 -24.15 25.77 8.50
CA PRO A 102 -25.01 24.80 9.19
C PRO A 102 -24.63 24.58 10.66
N PHE A 103 -25.55 23.97 11.43
CA PHE A 103 -25.32 23.60 12.83
C PHE A 103 -24.07 22.74 13.01
N ILE A 104 -23.81 21.79 12.09
CA ILE A 104 -22.61 20.94 12.13
C ILE A 104 -21.57 21.48 11.15
N GLN A 105 -20.41 21.87 11.65
CA GLN A 105 -19.27 22.30 10.83
C GLN A 105 -18.11 21.34 10.98
N ASN A 106 -17.64 20.84 9.83
CA ASN A 106 -16.56 19.86 9.74
C ASN A 106 -15.26 20.54 9.32
N PHE A 107 -14.19 20.31 10.07
CA PHE A 107 -12.84 20.76 9.73
C PHE A 107 -11.87 19.60 9.76
N THR A 108 -10.97 19.57 8.79
CA THR A 108 -9.85 18.64 8.76
C THR A 108 -8.55 19.36 9.08
N VAL A 109 -7.68 18.67 9.82
CA VAL A 109 -6.34 19.15 10.16
C VAL A 109 -5.36 18.00 10.00
N PHE A 110 -4.33 18.18 9.19
CA PHE A 110 -3.26 17.23 8.98
C PHE A 110 -1.93 17.91 9.25
N TYR A 111 -1.23 17.55 10.32
CA TYR A 111 -0.03 18.26 10.76
C TYR A 111 1.11 17.33 11.16
N ASP A 112 2.24 17.41 10.47
CA ASP A 112 3.40 16.52 10.73
C ASP A 112 4.35 17.02 11.83
N GLY A 113 4.01 18.13 12.52
CA GLY A 113 4.90 18.78 13.49
C GLY A 113 5.72 19.93 12.92
N VAL A 114 5.76 20.06 11.58
CA VAL A 114 6.44 21.14 10.85
C VAL A 114 5.42 21.92 10.02
N LYS A 115 4.66 21.24 9.17
CA LYS A 115 3.74 21.84 8.18
C LYS A 115 2.32 21.27 8.28
N VAL A 116 1.33 22.14 8.04
CA VAL A 116 -0.08 21.76 7.86
C VAL A 116 -0.34 21.41 6.40
N TYR A 117 -1.04 20.31 6.18
CA TYR A 117 -1.39 19.79 4.86
C TYR A 117 -2.91 19.85 4.62
N ASP A 118 -3.29 19.95 3.36
CA ASP A 118 -4.70 19.96 2.96
C ASP A 118 -5.39 18.61 3.19
N GLN A 119 -4.66 17.52 2.98
CA GLN A 119 -5.22 16.18 3.01
C GLN A 119 -4.20 15.11 3.38
N ALA A 120 -4.72 13.90 3.59
CA ALA A 120 -3.95 12.67 3.73
C ALA A 120 -4.47 11.62 2.74
N ILE A 121 -3.55 10.94 2.06
CA ILE A 121 -3.87 9.81 1.18
C ILE A 121 -3.32 8.52 1.76
N SER A 122 -3.83 7.39 1.30
CA SER A 122 -3.37 6.07 1.71
C SER A 122 -2.38 5.52 0.70
N LEU A 123 -1.16 5.20 1.14
CA LEU A 123 -0.17 4.47 0.36
C LEU A 123 -0.10 3.03 0.85
N LEU A 124 -0.47 2.09 -0.01
CA LEU A 124 -0.28 0.66 0.23
C LEU A 124 1.04 0.22 -0.42
N ILE A 125 1.99 -0.22 0.40
CA ILE A 125 3.27 -0.76 -0.03
C ILE A 125 3.20 -2.27 0.09
N LYS A 126 3.25 -2.96 -1.06
CA LYS A 126 3.24 -4.41 -1.15
C LYS A 126 4.44 -4.91 -1.96
N GLY A 127 5.05 -6.00 -1.52
CA GLY A 127 6.18 -6.56 -2.26
C GLY A 127 7.00 -7.55 -1.47
N TYR A 128 8.13 -7.93 -2.06
CA TYR A 128 9.05 -8.88 -1.44
C TYR A 128 10.51 -8.49 -1.68
N ALA A 129 11.30 -8.47 -0.61
CA ALA A 129 12.74 -8.33 -0.64
C ALA A 129 13.40 -9.69 -0.46
N LEU A 130 14.04 -10.19 -1.53
CA LEU A 130 14.66 -11.51 -1.55
C LEU A 130 15.82 -11.64 -0.58
N THR A 131 16.59 -10.58 -0.42
CA THR A 131 17.69 -10.47 0.54
C THR A 131 17.75 -9.05 1.09
N GLY A 132 18.42 -8.89 2.24
CA GLY A 132 18.61 -7.58 2.87
C GLY A 132 17.33 -6.94 3.42
N GLU A 133 17.50 -5.74 3.96
CA GLU A 133 16.42 -4.89 4.46
C GLU A 133 16.36 -3.63 3.59
N LEU A 134 15.14 -3.20 3.24
CA LEU A 134 14.89 -1.99 2.47
C LEU A 134 14.42 -0.87 3.40
N GLU A 135 14.76 0.37 3.05
CA GLU A 135 14.21 1.60 3.60
C GLU A 135 13.33 2.27 2.55
N PHE A 136 12.14 2.70 2.98
CA PHE A 136 11.22 3.51 2.20
C PHE A 136 11.26 4.93 2.76
N LEU A 137 11.53 5.89 1.89
CA LEU A 137 11.71 7.28 2.26
C LEU A 137 10.64 8.12 1.59
N LEU A 138 10.03 9.03 2.35
CA LEU A 138 9.17 10.09 1.84
C LEU A 138 9.92 11.40 2.01
N ASP A 139 10.24 12.06 0.89
CA ASP A 139 11.04 13.30 0.87
C ASP A 139 12.32 13.22 1.72
N GLY A 140 13.01 12.08 1.63
CA GLY A 140 14.27 11.83 2.34
C GLY A 140 14.14 11.35 3.80
N ASN A 141 12.93 11.28 4.36
CA ASN A 141 12.70 10.76 5.70
C ASN A 141 12.24 9.30 5.64
N ILE A 142 12.82 8.42 6.46
CA ILE A 142 12.44 7.01 6.51
C ILE A 142 11.04 6.89 7.11
N ILE A 143 10.12 6.28 6.37
CA ILE A 143 8.73 6.02 6.79
C ILE A 143 8.47 4.52 7.07
N LEU A 144 9.31 3.63 6.55
CA LEU A 144 9.21 2.19 6.73
C LEU A 144 10.59 1.55 6.51
N SER A 145 10.91 0.49 7.27
CA SER A 145 12.05 -0.38 6.99
C SER A 145 11.68 -1.84 7.23
N LYS A 146 11.94 -2.71 6.24
CA LYS A 146 11.44 -4.09 6.19
C LYS A 146 12.33 -5.00 5.33
N SER A 147 12.43 -6.27 5.72
CA SER A 147 13.02 -7.36 4.94
C SER A 147 11.95 -8.40 4.58
N GLY A 148 12.19 -9.21 3.53
CA GLY A 148 11.25 -10.26 3.13
C GLY A 148 9.92 -9.69 2.65
N ALA A 149 8.81 -10.25 3.12
CA ALA A 149 7.47 -9.82 2.76
C ALA A 149 7.13 -8.43 3.34
N VAL A 150 6.63 -7.56 2.46
CA VAL A 150 6.14 -6.22 2.81
C VAL A 150 4.67 -6.14 2.45
N ASP A 151 3.85 -5.84 3.45
CA ASP A 151 2.45 -5.42 3.30
C ASP A 151 2.21 -4.36 4.38
N SER A 152 2.26 -3.10 3.97
CA SER A 152 2.18 -1.96 4.89
C SER A 152 1.32 -0.86 4.30
N ARG A 153 0.46 -0.27 5.12
CA ARG A 153 -0.34 0.88 4.76
C ARG A 153 0.15 2.10 5.53
N SER A 154 0.52 3.14 4.81
CA SER A 154 0.97 4.42 5.36
C SER A 154 0.00 5.53 5.00
N SER A 155 -0.17 6.50 5.90
CA SER A 155 -0.88 7.74 5.61
C SER A 155 0.13 8.79 5.16
N ILE A 156 -0.05 9.35 3.97
CA ILE A 156 0.84 10.35 3.39
C ILE A 156 0.12 11.69 3.40
N LEU A 157 0.62 12.64 4.20
CA LEU A 157 0.11 14.00 4.22
C LEU A 157 0.57 14.74 2.96
N ILE A 158 -0.32 15.43 2.27
CA ILE A 158 -0.02 16.06 0.97
C ILE A 158 -0.94 17.27 0.71
N ASP A 159 -0.42 18.29 0.04
CA ASP A 159 -1.22 19.46 -0.36
C ASP A 159 -2.01 19.16 -1.63
N LYS A 160 -3.16 19.81 -1.78
CA LYS A 160 -4.02 19.60 -2.94
C LYS A 160 -3.35 20.11 -4.22
N GLY A 161 -3.42 19.32 -5.29
CA GLY A 161 -2.81 19.63 -6.59
C GLY A 161 -1.28 19.44 -6.62
N THR A 162 -0.69 18.80 -5.61
CA THR A 162 0.76 18.58 -5.51
C THR A 162 1.13 17.11 -5.61
N SER A 163 2.43 16.83 -5.68
CA SER A 163 2.98 15.48 -5.64
C SER A 163 4.15 15.40 -4.67
N ARG A 164 4.43 14.20 -4.16
CA ARG A 164 5.57 13.87 -3.31
C ARG A 164 6.32 12.67 -3.88
N GLU A 165 7.59 12.49 -3.51
CA GLU A 165 8.41 11.37 -3.99
C GLU A 165 8.63 10.35 -2.87
N ILE A 166 8.31 9.09 -3.18
CA ILE A 166 8.75 7.93 -2.42
C ILE A 166 10.02 7.38 -3.06
N GLN A 167 11.03 7.14 -2.24
CA GLN A 167 12.26 6.46 -2.64
C GLN A 167 12.38 5.13 -1.91
N ILE A 168 12.94 4.12 -2.58
CA ILE A 168 13.33 2.86 -1.94
C ILE A 168 14.84 2.68 -2.12
N ARG A 169 15.52 2.30 -1.04
CA ARG A 169 16.95 1.96 -1.04
C ARG A 169 17.22 0.81 -0.10
N LYS A 170 18.41 0.23 -0.19
CA LYS A 170 18.87 -0.75 0.80
C LYS A 170 19.24 -0.04 2.10
N LYS A 171 18.91 -0.65 3.23
CA LYS A 171 19.15 -0.07 4.55
C LYS A 171 20.64 0.19 4.77
N GLY A 172 20.96 1.39 5.25
CA GLY A 172 22.33 1.85 5.46
C GLY A 172 23.08 2.26 4.20
N GLU A 173 22.45 2.17 3.01
CA GLU A 173 23.03 2.63 1.75
C GLU A 173 22.34 3.92 1.29
N SER A 174 23.04 4.74 0.48
CA SER A 174 22.50 6.00 -0.06
C SER A 174 21.95 5.87 -1.48
N THR A 175 22.33 4.82 -2.22
CA THR A 175 21.90 4.60 -3.60
C THR A 175 20.41 4.29 -3.65
N VAL A 176 19.65 5.14 -4.33
CA VAL A 176 18.21 4.94 -4.56
C VAL A 176 18.01 3.87 -5.63
N LEU A 177 17.21 2.85 -5.30
CA LEU A 177 16.90 1.71 -6.17
C LEU A 177 15.59 1.91 -6.94
N LEU A 178 14.64 2.64 -6.36
CA LEU A 178 13.37 2.99 -7.00
C LEU A 178 12.89 4.37 -6.55
N LYS A 179 12.26 5.12 -7.47
CA LYS A 179 11.54 6.36 -7.19
C LYS A 179 10.10 6.23 -7.67
N LYS A 180 9.15 6.70 -6.88
CA LYS A 180 7.72 6.72 -7.22
C LYS A 180 7.10 8.05 -6.85
N THR A 181 6.45 8.69 -7.82
CA THR A 181 5.66 9.89 -7.57
C THR A 181 4.31 9.51 -7.01
N ILE A 182 3.93 10.18 -5.92
CA ILE A 182 2.64 10.06 -5.25
C ILE A 182 1.87 11.37 -5.44
N VAL A 183 0.67 11.32 -6.02
CA VAL A 183 -0.12 12.51 -6.38
C VAL A 183 -1.28 12.75 -5.42
N SER A 184 -1.69 14.00 -5.21
CA SER A 184 -2.80 14.34 -4.30
C SER A 184 -4.15 13.78 -4.75
N ASP A 185 -4.38 13.65 -6.05
CA ASP A 185 -5.74 13.44 -6.57
C ASP A 185 -6.21 11.98 -6.46
N ILE A 186 -5.33 11.08 -6.04
CA ILE A 186 -5.63 9.65 -5.88
C ILE A 186 -5.59 9.29 -4.38
N GLN A 187 -6.78 9.08 -3.79
CA GLN A 187 -6.95 8.82 -2.36
C GLN A 187 -6.26 7.55 -1.86
N GLN A 188 -6.12 6.53 -2.71
CA GLN A 188 -5.34 5.34 -2.42
C GLN A 188 -4.40 5.00 -3.59
N GLN A 189 -3.11 4.96 -3.32
CA GLN A 189 -2.08 4.56 -4.28
C GLN A 189 -1.37 3.31 -3.81
N ASN A 190 -0.97 2.47 -4.76
CA ASN A 190 -0.30 1.20 -4.50
C ASN A 190 1.13 1.26 -5.05
N LEU A 191 2.08 0.79 -4.25
CA LEU A 191 3.46 0.57 -4.63
C LEU A 191 3.73 -0.93 -4.52
N ASN A 192 3.78 -1.60 -5.68
CA ASN A 192 4.05 -3.04 -5.78
C ASN A 192 5.48 -3.23 -6.26
N PHE A 193 6.30 -4.01 -5.55
CA PHE A 193 7.71 -4.16 -5.94
C PHE A 193 8.30 -5.55 -5.63
N PHE A 194 9.34 -5.91 -6.36
CA PHE A 194 10.21 -7.05 -6.04
C PHE A 194 11.67 -6.62 -6.03
N PHE A 195 12.38 -6.91 -4.94
CA PHE A 195 13.82 -6.68 -4.82
C PHE A 195 14.57 -8.00 -4.92
N ASP A 196 15.44 -8.14 -5.92
CA ASP A 196 16.20 -9.36 -6.17
C ASP A 196 17.52 -9.44 -5.38
N GLY A 197 17.85 -8.43 -4.58
CA GLY A 197 19.12 -8.30 -3.88
C GLY A 197 20.07 -7.29 -4.52
N ILE A 198 19.81 -6.87 -5.76
CA ILE A 198 20.61 -5.88 -6.50
C ILE A 198 19.72 -4.71 -6.97
N LYS A 199 18.58 -5.01 -7.59
CA LYS A 199 17.67 -4.02 -8.18
C LYS A 199 16.22 -4.26 -7.77
N ILE A 200 15.42 -3.21 -7.89
CA ILE A 200 13.97 -3.27 -7.68
C ILE A 200 13.26 -3.30 -9.03
N VAL A 201 12.35 -4.26 -9.18
CA VAL A 201 11.35 -4.29 -10.25
C VAL A 201 10.06 -3.67 -9.69
N ASP A 202 9.62 -2.55 -10.25
CA ASP A 202 8.35 -1.90 -9.92
C ASP A 202 7.18 -2.59 -10.64
N ASN A 203 5.98 -2.44 -10.09
CA ASN A 203 4.71 -2.84 -10.67
C ASN A 203 4.67 -4.31 -11.10
N VAL A 204 5.27 -5.18 -10.29
CA VAL A 204 5.17 -6.62 -10.50
C VAL A 204 3.69 -7.02 -10.44
N LYS A 205 3.20 -7.50 -11.57
CA LYS A 205 1.85 -8.02 -11.75
C LYS A 205 1.93 -9.44 -12.23
N LEU A 206 1.00 -10.27 -11.75
CA LEU A 206 0.82 -11.62 -12.23
C LEU A 206 -0.41 -11.65 -13.13
N ASP A 207 -0.16 -11.59 -14.44
CA ASP A 207 -1.21 -11.71 -15.41
C ASP A 207 -1.80 -13.12 -15.35
N PRO A 208 -3.14 -13.27 -15.38
CA PRO A 208 -3.78 -14.59 -15.44
C PRO A 208 -3.36 -15.32 -16.73
N PRO A 209 -3.42 -16.66 -16.75
CA PRO A 209 -3.21 -17.41 -17.98
C PRO A 209 -4.26 -17.02 -19.04
N ALA A 210 -3.84 -16.92 -20.30
CA ALA A 210 -4.72 -16.63 -21.43
C ALA A 210 -5.79 -17.72 -21.60
N ASN A 211 -5.44 -18.98 -21.30
CA ASN A 211 -6.41 -20.06 -21.14
C ASN A 211 -6.70 -20.30 -19.65
N PRO A 212 -7.94 -20.10 -19.17
CA PRO A 212 -8.31 -20.35 -17.77
C PRO A 212 -8.10 -21.81 -17.31
N ALA A 213 -8.02 -22.77 -18.24
CA ALA A 213 -7.70 -24.16 -17.91
C ALA A 213 -6.21 -24.40 -17.67
N ASN A 214 -5.33 -23.46 -18.03
CA ASN A 214 -3.89 -23.52 -17.83
C ASN A 214 -3.49 -22.87 -16.49
N MET A 215 -2.21 -22.98 -16.14
CA MET A 215 -1.57 -22.24 -15.06
C MET A 215 -0.42 -21.40 -15.63
N MET A 216 -0.35 -20.11 -15.32
CA MET A 216 0.76 -19.25 -15.73
C MET A 216 1.90 -19.37 -14.73
N ILE A 217 3.12 -19.61 -15.20
CA ILE A 217 4.34 -19.59 -14.40
C ILE A 217 5.23 -18.47 -14.90
N SER A 218 5.53 -17.51 -14.04
CA SER A 218 6.63 -16.56 -14.20
C SER A 218 7.76 -16.96 -13.27
N ALA A 219 8.94 -17.29 -13.79
CA ALA A 219 10.05 -17.73 -12.95
C ALA A 219 11.40 -17.17 -13.35
N LYS A 220 12.33 -17.20 -12.41
CA LYS A 220 13.76 -16.97 -12.61
C LYS A 220 14.57 -18.04 -11.89
N PHE A 221 15.83 -18.23 -12.28
CA PHE A 221 16.74 -19.16 -11.63
C PHE A 221 17.93 -18.44 -10.98
N GLU A 222 18.25 -18.83 -9.74
CA GLU A 222 19.41 -18.35 -8.99
C GLU A 222 20.18 -19.54 -8.43
N THR A 223 21.43 -19.70 -8.86
CA THR A 223 22.30 -20.75 -8.32
C THR A 223 22.89 -20.35 -6.95
N GLN A 224 22.86 -21.29 -6.01
CA GLN A 224 23.61 -21.33 -4.76
C GLN A 224 25.04 -21.86 -4.97
N PHE A 225 25.38 -22.34 -6.17
CA PHE A 225 26.71 -22.87 -6.51
C PHE A 225 27.38 -22.05 -7.63
N PRO A 226 27.58 -20.73 -7.47
CA PRO A 226 28.06 -19.86 -8.55
C PRO A 226 29.44 -20.28 -9.09
N ALA A 227 30.31 -20.83 -8.26
CA ALA A 227 31.63 -21.31 -8.67
C ALA A 227 31.59 -22.57 -9.56
N ASN A 228 30.50 -23.34 -9.48
CA ASN A 228 30.30 -24.56 -10.25
C ASN A 228 29.31 -24.38 -11.40
N PHE A 229 28.48 -23.34 -11.36
CA PHE A 229 27.51 -23.08 -12.40
C PHE A 229 28.20 -22.55 -13.67
N LYS A 230 27.80 -23.06 -14.83
CA LYS A 230 28.41 -22.69 -16.12
C LYS A 230 28.12 -21.25 -16.56
N GLY A 231 27.21 -20.56 -15.87
CA GLY A 231 26.82 -19.19 -16.25
C GLY A 231 26.10 -19.14 -17.61
N VAL A 232 25.25 -20.13 -17.87
CA VAL A 232 24.49 -20.28 -19.13
C VAL A 232 22.99 -20.20 -18.87
N ASP A 233 22.23 -19.88 -19.90
CA ASP A 233 20.78 -20.01 -19.86
C ASP A 233 20.42 -21.48 -19.62
N ILE A 234 19.35 -21.71 -18.86
CA ILE A 234 18.88 -23.05 -18.55
C ILE A 234 17.50 -23.31 -19.13
N ASP A 235 17.22 -24.56 -19.49
CA ASP A 235 15.85 -25.03 -19.73
C ASP A 235 15.36 -25.78 -18.49
N MET A 236 14.18 -25.39 -18.00
CA MET A 236 13.34 -26.27 -17.20
C MET A 236 12.60 -27.22 -18.13
N VAL A 237 12.81 -28.52 -17.97
CA VAL A 237 12.08 -29.55 -18.70
C VAL A 237 11.07 -30.18 -17.77
N PHE A 238 9.79 -30.15 -18.16
CA PHE A 238 8.70 -30.63 -17.32
C PHE A 238 8.37 -32.12 -17.54
N TYR A 239 7.98 -32.76 -16.44
CA TYR A 239 7.49 -34.12 -16.32
C TYR A 239 6.22 -34.10 -15.47
N THR A 240 5.36 -35.11 -15.61
CA THR A 240 4.23 -35.34 -14.71
C THR A 240 4.55 -36.48 -13.76
N LYS A 241 4.17 -36.32 -12.49
CA LYS A 241 4.38 -37.35 -11.47
C LYS A 241 3.17 -37.39 -10.54
N MET A 242 2.80 -38.58 -10.10
CA MET A 242 1.88 -38.74 -8.98
C MET A 242 2.69 -38.68 -7.66
N PRO A 243 2.51 -37.66 -6.79
CA PRO A 243 3.37 -37.46 -5.62
C PRO A 243 3.37 -38.62 -4.62
N SER A 244 2.25 -39.34 -4.51
CA SER A 244 2.06 -40.48 -3.61
C SER A 244 2.65 -41.80 -4.15
N SER A 245 3.16 -41.80 -5.38
CA SER A 245 3.67 -43.00 -6.05
C SER A 245 5.19 -42.99 -6.12
N ASN A 246 5.79 -44.17 -5.91
CA ASN A 246 7.19 -44.43 -6.22
C ASN A 246 7.45 -44.53 -7.75
N ALA A 247 6.41 -44.36 -8.57
CA ALA A 247 6.54 -44.33 -10.02
C ALA A 247 7.50 -43.22 -10.48
N ALA A 248 8.25 -43.52 -11.54
CA ALA A 248 9.09 -42.56 -12.21
C ALA A 248 8.24 -41.42 -12.80
N ALA A 249 8.81 -40.21 -12.85
CA ALA A 249 8.17 -39.10 -13.55
C ALA A 249 8.09 -39.42 -15.05
N VAL A 250 6.96 -39.06 -15.67
CA VAL A 250 6.69 -39.29 -17.10
C VAL A 250 6.90 -37.99 -17.84
N LYS A 251 7.65 -38.03 -18.93
CA LYS A 251 7.89 -36.85 -19.77
C LYS A 251 6.59 -36.38 -20.40
N THR A 252 6.36 -35.07 -20.42
CA THR A 252 5.17 -34.52 -21.09
C THR A 252 5.24 -34.77 -22.60
N SER A 253 4.08 -34.97 -23.23
CA SER A 253 3.94 -35.07 -24.69
C SER A 253 2.89 -34.06 -25.18
N PRO A 254 3.29 -32.97 -25.87
CA PRO A 254 4.66 -32.64 -26.27
C PRO A 254 5.58 -32.31 -25.08
N GLU A 255 6.89 -32.39 -25.30
CA GLU A 255 7.87 -31.95 -24.31
C GLU A 255 7.68 -30.45 -24.05
N ILE A 256 7.55 -30.07 -22.77
CA ILE A 256 7.47 -28.67 -22.37
C ILE A 256 8.85 -28.26 -21.88
N ARG A 257 9.46 -27.31 -22.60
CA ARG A 257 10.70 -26.64 -22.22
C ARG A 257 10.46 -25.17 -21.93
N PHE A 258 11.01 -24.70 -20.84
CA PHE A 258 10.91 -23.32 -20.42
C PHE A 258 12.29 -22.75 -20.11
N THR A 259 12.76 -21.87 -20.99
CA THR A 259 14.09 -21.27 -20.87
C THR A 259 14.08 -20.14 -19.84
N LEU A 260 15.03 -20.20 -18.90
CA LEU A 260 15.33 -19.14 -17.95
C LEU A 260 16.69 -18.53 -18.26
N ALA A 261 16.72 -17.21 -18.31
CA ALA A 261 17.93 -16.46 -18.61
C ALA A 261 18.92 -16.51 -17.44
N LYS A 262 20.21 -16.62 -17.77
CA LYS A 262 21.30 -16.64 -16.78
C LYS A 262 21.43 -15.35 -15.95
N ASP A 263 20.86 -14.26 -16.44
CA ASP A 263 20.91 -12.94 -15.80
C ASP A 263 19.88 -12.79 -14.67
N GLY A 264 19.11 -13.83 -14.39
CA GLY A 264 18.11 -13.85 -13.32
C GLY A 264 16.85 -13.06 -13.65
N THR A 265 16.62 -12.69 -14.92
CA THR A 265 15.35 -12.08 -15.34
C THR A 265 14.21 -13.10 -15.27
N PHE A 266 13.01 -12.62 -14.95
CA PHE A 266 11.82 -13.46 -15.00
C PHE A 266 11.42 -13.71 -16.45
N ASN A 267 11.12 -14.97 -16.76
CA ASN A 267 10.46 -15.36 -17.99
C ASN A 267 9.10 -16.01 -17.65
N SER A 268 8.21 -16.19 -18.62
CA SER A 268 6.87 -16.74 -18.40
C SER A 268 6.50 -17.87 -19.35
N ILE A 269 5.70 -18.83 -18.87
CA ILE A 269 5.12 -19.93 -19.64
C ILE A 269 3.75 -20.31 -19.10
N GLU A 270 2.83 -20.73 -19.98
CA GLU A 270 1.61 -21.40 -19.58
C GLU A 270 1.78 -22.92 -19.55
N LEU A 271 1.48 -23.52 -18.40
CA LEU A 271 1.44 -24.96 -18.24
C LEU A 271 0.02 -25.48 -18.49
N PRO A 272 -0.16 -26.50 -19.33
CA PRO A 272 -1.46 -27.09 -19.59
C PRO A 272 -1.99 -27.87 -18.37
N PRO A 273 -3.30 -28.18 -18.34
CA PRO A 273 -3.87 -29.01 -17.29
C PRO A 273 -3.27 -30.41 -17.28
N ILE A 274 -3.13 -30.97 -16.07
CA ILE A 274 -2.67 -32.34 -15.82
C ILE A 274 -3.78 -33.15 -15.14
N PRO A 275 -3.75 -34.50 -15.25
CA PRO A 275 -4.74 -35.34 -14.59
C PRO A 275 -4.79 -35.10 -13.07
N ALA A 276 -5.98 -35.25 -12.48
CA ALA A 276 -6.17 -35.07 -11.04
C ALA A 276 -5.24 -35.99 -10.23
N GLY A 277 -4.63 -35.46 -9.18
CA GLY A 277 -3.66 -36.18 -8.33
C GLY A 277 -2.23 -36.23 -8.88
N TYR A 278 -1.97 -35.65 -10.05
CA TYR A 278 -0.61 -35.43 -10.55
C TYR A 278 -0.11 -34.03 -10.19
N SER A 279 1.21 -33.90 -10.13
CA SER A 279 1.93 -32.63 -10.08
C SER A 279 2.87 -32.54 -11.28
N TYR A 280 3.23 -31.31 -11.62
CA TYR A 280 4.42 -31.10 -12.43
C TYR A 280 5.65 -31.43 -11.59
N SER A 281 6.66 -31.96 -12.25
CA SER A 281 8.02 -32.05 -11.75
C SER A 281 8.97 -31.61 -12.86
N TYR A 282 10.18 -31.21 -12.53
CA TYR A 282 11.10 -30.69 -13.53
C TYR A 282 12.55 -31.06 -13.24
N ASP A 283 13.35 -31.06 -14.31
CA ASP A 283 14.81 -31.04 -14.26
C ASP A 283 15.31 -29.75 -14.92
N ILE A 284 16.56 -29.38 -14.64
CA ILE A 284 17.23 -28.24 -15.29
C ILE A 284 18.40 -28.72 -16.17
N PHE A 285 18.50 -28.15 -17.36
CA PHE A 285 19.57 -28.43 -18.32
C PHE A 285 20.11 -27.14 -18.92
N GLU A 286 21.27 -27.18 -19.54
CA GLU A 286 21.71 -26.10 -20.43
C GLU A 286 20.70 -25.95 -21.57
N LYS A 287 20.39 -24.71 -21.93
CA LYS A 287 19.43 -24.36 -22.97
C LYS A 287 19.63 -25.19 -24.25
N GLY A 288 18.57 -25.85 -24.70
CA GLY A 288 18.56 -26.66 -25.92
C GLY A 288 19.25 -28.02 -25.80
N THR A 289 19.63 -28.47 -24.60
CA THR A 289 20.37 -29.72 -24.39
C THR A 289 19.75 -30.61 -23.32
N THR A 290 20.43 -31.72 -23.02
CA THR A 290 20.20 -32.60 -21.85
C THR A 290 21.41 -32.62 -20.91
N GLN A 291 22.34 -31.67 -21.09
CA GLN A 291 23.53 -31.53 -20.24
C GLN A 291 23.20 -30.69 -19.02
N VAL A 292 23.78 -31.06 -17.88
CA VAL A 292 23.57 -30.34 -16.63
C VAL A 292 24.38 -29.04 -16.62
N PRO A 293 23.85 -27.93 -16.07
CA PRO A 293 24.48 -26.62 -16.21
C PRO A 293 25.61 -26.37 -15.19
N TYR A 294 26.33 -27.43 -14.78
CA TYR A 294 27.40 -27.35 -13.77
C TYR A 294 28.71 -27.99 -14.26
N VAL A 295 29.83 -27.42 -13.82
CA VAL A 295 31.18 -27.96 -13.94
C VAL A 295 31.69 -28.42 -12.59
N ASN A 296 32.35 -29.57 -12.56
CA ASN A 296 33.12 -30.07 -11.43
C ASN A 296 32.36 -30.03 -10.09
N LEU A 297 31.03 -30.28 -10.12
CA LEU A 297 30.22 -30.29 -8.91
C LEU A 297 30.51 -31.58 -8.13
N VAL A 298 31.47 -31.51 -7.20
CA VAL A 298 31.83 -32.64 -6.34
C VAL A 298 30.71 -32.87 -5.32
N LEU A 299 30.06 -34.02 -5.40
CA LEU A 299 29.07 -34.50 -4.44
C LEU A 299 29.67 -35.68 -3.66
N THR A 300 29.76 -35.58 -2.33
CA THR A 300 30.30 -36.65 -1.48
C THR A 300 29.43 -37.89 -1.56
N ASN A 301 29.99 -39.04 -2.01
CA ASN A 301 29.23 -40.26 -2.35
C ASN A 301 28.00 -39.94 -3.22
N GLY A 302 28.12 -38.95 -4.09
CA GLY A 302 26.99 -38.35 -4.76
C GLY A 302 26.41 -39.25 -5.82
N PHE A 303 25.09 -39.34 -5.86
CA PHE A 303 24.43 -39.96 -7.00
C PHE A 303 24.64 -39.08 -8.22
N PRO A 304 24.98 -39.64 -9.39
CA PRO A 304 25.13 -38.86 -10.60
C PRO A 304 23.82 -38.14 -10.92
N LEU A 305 23.94 -36.91 -11.39
CA LEU A 305 22.82 -36.22 -12.02
C LEU A 305 22.32 -37.10 -13.16
N THR A 306 21.18 -37.73 -12.95
CA THR A 306 20.56 -38.59 -13.95
C THR A 306 19.53 -37.74 -14.67
N PRO A 307 19.76 -37.35 -15.94
CA PRO A 307 18.80 -36.58 -16.71
C PRO A 307 17.46 -37.31 -16.79
N ASN A 308 16.38 -36.55 -16.94
CA ASN A 308 15.05 -37.04 -17.30
C ASN A 308 14.30 -37.81 -16.22
N LEU A 309 14.41 -37.37 -14.98
CA LEU A 309 13.69 -38.00 -13.86
C LEU A 309 12.79 -37.02 -13.11
N GLY A 310 12.77 -35.74 -13.47
CA GLY A 310 11.94 -34.72 -12.81
C GLY A 310 12.28 -34.60 -11.32
N ARG A 311 13.56 -34.68 -10.96
CA ARG A 311 14.02 -34.76 -9.57
C ARG A 311 14.35 -33.40 -8.96
N PHE A 312 14.44 -32.37 -9.79
CA PHE A 312 14.88 -31.07 -9.34
C PHE A 312 13.80 -30.33 -8.53
N GLY A 313 12.52 -30.47 -8.87
CA GLY A 313 11.46 -29.93 -8.03
C GLY A 313 10.08 -30.42 -8.42
N ASN A 314 9.10 -30.17 -7.54
CA ASN A 314 7.69 -30.52 -7.75
C ASN A 314 6.83 -29.25 -7.65
N LEU A 315 5.91 -29.08 -8.58
CA LEU A 315 5.02 -27.93 -8.71
C LEU A 315 3.58 -28.41 -8.79
N ASN A 316 2.75 -28.01 -7.84
CA ASN A 316 1.33 -28.30 -7.87
C ASN A 316 0.65 -27.48 -8.97
N PHE A 317 -0.26 -28.12 -9.70
CA PHE A 317 -1.02 -27.46 -10.76
C PHE A 317 -2.29 -26.82 -10.19
N GLU A 318 -2.51 -25.55 -10.51
CA GLU A 318 -3.72 -24.81 -10.12
C GLU A 318 -4.29 -24.08 -11.34
N ALA A 319 -5.41 -24.57 -11.87
CA ALA A 319 -6.06 -23.98 -13.05
C ALA A 319 -6.44 -22.51 -12.81
N GLY A 320 -6.17 -21.66 -13.80
CA GLY A 320 -6.49 -20.23 -13.78
C GLY A 320 -5.59 -19.39 -12.88
N LYS A 321 -4.58 -19.98 -12.24
CA LYS A 321 -3.66 -19.27 -11.33
C LYS A 321 -2.38 -18.85 -12.03
N SER A 322 -1.75 -17.82 -11.47
CA SER A 322 -0.45 -17.32 -11.87
C SER A 322 0.55 -17.41 -10.72
N LYS A 323 1.70 -18.00 -11.00
CA LYS A 323 2.78 -18.26 -10.04
C LYS A 323 4.01 -17.41 -10.33
N LEU A 324 4.56 -16.73 -9.31
CA LEU A 324 5.85 -16.06 -9.38
C LEU A 324 6.88 -16.86 -8.60
N LEU A 325 7.79 -17.55 -9.30
CA LEU A 325 8.69 -18.52 -8.69
C LEU A 325 10.14 -18.05 -8.77
N VAL A 326 10.83 -18.03 -7.64
CA VAL A 326 12.29 -17.91 -7.60
C VAL A 326 12.86 -19.30 -7.40
N LEU A 327 13.42 -19.88 -8.46
CA LEU A 327 13.99 -21.22 -8.48
C LEU A 327 15.43 -21.18 -7.99
N ARG A 328 15.79 -22.13 -7.13
CA ARG A 328 17.14 -22.29 -6.59
C ARG A 328 17.54 -23.74 -6.62
N ASP A 329 18.82 -23.98 -6.89
CA ASP A 329 19.45 -25.27 -6.67
C ASP A 329 19.80 -25.44 -5.18
N SER A 330 19.99 -26.69 -4.77
CA SER A 330 20.35 -27.05 -3.39
C SER A 330 21.03 -28.41 -3.36
N ARG A 331 21.79 -28.68 -2.29
CA ARG A 331 22.33 -30.01 -1.99
C ARG A 331 21.45 -30.66 -0.93
N THR A 332 20.85 -31.80 -1.28
CA THR A 332 20.09 -32.61 -0.33
C THR A 332 20.93 -33.78 0.13
N LEU A 333 21.10 -33.91 1.45
CA LEU A 333 21.75 -35.05 2.08
C LEU A 333 20.76 -36.22 2.18
N ILE A 334 21.11 -37.35 1.60
CA ILE A 334 20.41 -38.62 1.78
C ILE A 334 21.04 -39.32 2.99
N THR A 335 20.27 -39.42 4.07
CA THR A 335 20.72 -39.99 5.36
C THR A 335 20.38 -41.47 5.51
N SER A 336 19.47 -42.00 4.69
CA SER A 336 19.14 -43.43 4.61
C SER A 336 20.11 -44.18 3.68
N PRO A 337 20.38 -45.47 3.91
CA PRO A 337 21.21 -46.26 3.01
C PRO A 337 20.60 -46.36 1.59
N ALA A 338 21.33 -46.13 0.51
CA ALA A 338 22.72 -45.67 0.42
C ALA A 338 22.85 -44.16 0.67
N ARG A 339 23.72 -43.78 1.64
CA ARG A 339 23.95 -42.39 2.01
C ARG A 339 24.74 -41.66 0.94
N GLY A 340 24.37 -40.41 0.67
CA GLY A 340 25.05 -39.58 -0.32
C GLY A 340 24.49 -38.18 -0.37
N THR A 341 25.00 -37.35 -1.27
CA THR A 341 24.41 -36.04 -1.56
C THR A 341 23.88 -36.01 -2.98
N VAL A 342 22.69 -35.47 -3.17
CA VAL A 342 22.11 -35.21 -4.50
C VAL A 342 21.97 -33.71 -4.72
N LEU A 343 22.14 -33.29 -5.98
CA LEU A 343 21.68 -31.99 -6.38
C LEU A 343 20.16 -32.06 -6.56
N SER A 344 19.47 -31.13 -5.92
CA SER A 344 18.04 -30.92 -6.01
C SER A 344 17.80 -29.44 -6.27
N GLY A 345 16.54 -29.07 -6.39
CA GLY A 345 16.12 -27.69 -6.36
C GLY A 345 14.89 -27.49 -5.51
N GLY A 346 14.47 -26.25 -5.50
CA GLY A 346 13.23 -25.80 -4.91
C GLY A 346 12.87 -24.44 -5.49
N PHE A 347 11.70 -23.96 -5.14
CA PHE A 347 11.31 -22.60 -5.44
C PHE A 347 10.73 -21.93 -4.21
N THR A 348 10.87 -20.62 -4.17
CA THR A 348 10.04 -19.76 -3.33
C THR A 348 8.88 -19.26 -4.18
N ASP A 349 7.64 -19.60 -3.80
CA ASP A 349 6.44 -19.04 -4.42
C ASP A 349 6.17 -17.67 -3.79
N LEU A 350 6.29 -16.63 -4.60
CA LEU A 350 6.08 -15.24 -4.20
C LEU A 350 4.70 -14.73 -4.58
N SER A 351 3.85 -15.55 -5.20
CA SER A 351 2.58 -15.08 -5.76
C SER A 351 1.66 -14.40 -4.78
N GLN A 352 1.61 -14.89 -3.54
CA GLN A 352 0.75 -14.32 -2.50
C GLN A 352 1.05 -12.83 -2.22
N TYR A 353 2.24 -12.35 -2.58
CA TYR A 353 2.63 -10.95 -2.38
C TYR A 353 2.26 -10.04 -3.57
N PHE A 354 1.78 -10.61 -4.67
CA PHE A 354 1.48 -9.91 -5.93
C PHE A 354 0.06 -10.21 -6.48
N GLN A 355 -0.77 -10.89 -5.69
CA GLN A 355 -2.18 -11.19 -5.98
C GLN A 355 -3.14 -10.15 -5.38
#